data_AF-A0A976CP92-F1
#
_entry.id   AF-A0A976CP92-F1
#
_cell.length_a   1.000
_cell.length_b   1.000
_cell.length_c   1.000
_cell.angle_alpha   90.00
_cell.angle_beta   90.00
_cell.angle_gamma   90.00
#
_symmetry.space_group_name_H-M   'P 1'
#
loop_
_entity.id
_entity.type
_entity.pdbx_description
1 polymer ?
#
loop_
_entity_poly.entity_id
_entity_poly.type
_entity_poly.pdbx_seq_one_letter_code
_entity_poly.pdbx_strand_id
1 'polypeptide(L)'
;MKYWHYCIDLGLIAVFSIALATEKSLAALPLQEGVYHGGGSRYIQIAQKANIICFKGFSPNGVTVASVTADPIRQNSYKINGFDGIVLRQQDKDTLFFGPANQLIKYIENSGFSRDLDSDLQQCLNSQKPFFKQKSGGRNAR
;
A
#
# COMPACT_ATOMS: atom_id res chain seq x y z
N MET A 1 70.56 -23.18 -39.51
CA MET A 1 69.73 -24.36 -39.16
C MET A 1 68.77 -23.93 -38.05
N LYS A 2 67.47 -24.20 -38.24
CA LYS A 2 66.31 -24.29 -37.31
C LYS A 2 66.47 -23.62 -35.91
N TYR A 3 65.54 -22.82 -35.41
CA TYR A 3 64.19 -23.25 -34.99
C TYR A 3 63.25 -22.07 -34.65
N TRP A 4 61.96 -22.32 -34.88
CA TRP A 4 60.80 -21.94 -34.06
C TRP A 4 60.33 -20.48 -33.98
N HIS A 5 59.21 -20.20 -34.66
CA HIS A 5 58.14 -19.37 -34.09
C HIS A 5 56.86 -20.20 -34.04
N TYR A 6 56.47 -20.57 -32.83
CA TYR A 6 55.16 -21.14 -32.51
C TYR A 6 54.18 -19.98 -32.38
N CYS A 7 53.21 -19.89 -33.29
CA CYS A 7 52.06 -19.01 -33.14
C CYS A 7 51.07 -19.74 -32.22
N ILE A 8 50.90 -19.26 -30.99
CA ILE A 8 49.85 -19.74 -30.10
C ILE A 8 48.64 -18.86 -30.34
N ASP A 9 47.74 -19.39 -31.17
CA ASP A 9 46.35 -18.96 -31.31
C ASP A 9 45.58 -19.62 -30.15
N LEU A 10 45.17 -18.87 -29.13
CA LEU A 10 44.36 -19.41 -28.04
C LEU A 10 43.48 -18.33 -27.42
N GLY A 11 42.21 -18.39 -27.82
CA GLY A 11 41.09 -18.39 -26.89
C GLY A 11 40.70 -17.04 -26.29
N LEU A 12 39.89 -16.29 -27.03
CA LEU A 12 39.06 -15.23 -26.47
C LEU A 12 38.05 -15.88 -25.51
N ILE A 13 38.38 -15.95 -24.21
CA ILE A 13 37.44 -16.38 -23.18
C ILE A 13 36.38 -15.27 -23.07
N ALA A 14 35.26 -15.46 -23.75
CA ALA A 14 34.06 -14.69 -23.51
C ALA A 14 33.53 -15.08 -22.13
N VAL A 15 33.92 -14.31 -21.11
CA VAL A 15 33.27 -14.36 -19.79
C VAL A 15 31.85 -13.84 -20.01
N PHE A 16 30.93 -14.77 -20.22
CA PHE A 16 29.51 -14.51 -20.26
C PHE A 16 29.09 -14.21 -18.81
N SER A 17 29.27 -12.95 -18.40
CA SER A 17 28.67 -12.43 -17.20
C SER A 17 27.16 -12.58 -17.35
N ILE A 18 26.61 -13.63 -16.73
CA ILE A 18 25.18 -13.76 -16.52
C ILE A 18 24.82 -12.57 -15.63
N ALA A 19 24.36 -11.49 -16.27
CA ALA A 19 23.62 -10.47 -15.56
C ALA A 19 22.40 -11.19 -15.00
N LEU A 20 22.48 -11.59 -13.73
CA LEU A 20 21.29 -11.77 -12.92
C LEU A 20 20.55 -10.44 -13.03
N ALA A 21 19.59 -10.37 -13.93
CA ALA A 21 18.52 -9.42 -13.81
C ALA A 21 17.84 -9.77 -12.49
N THR A 22 18.33 -9.17 -11.40
CA THR A 22 17.48 -8.88 -10.26
C THR A 22 16.34 -8.08 -10.87
N GLU A 23 15.24 -8.77 -11.15
CA GLU A 23 13.95 -8.12 -11.34
C GLU A 23 13.85 -7.14 -10.18
N LYS A 24 13.96 -5.84 -10.50
CA LYS A 24 13.57 -4.80 -9.58
C LYS A 24 12.12 -5.11 -9.30
N SER A 25 11.86 -5.82 -8.20
CA SER A 25 10.60 -5.77 -7.50
C SER A 25 10.22 -4.30 -7.52
N LEU A 26 9.18 -3.94 -8.28
CA LEU A 26 8.65 -2.59 -8.26
C LEU A 26 8.48 -2.26 -6.78
N ALA A 27 9.31 -1.36 -6.26
CA ALA A 27 9.21 -0.94 -4.88
C ALA A 27 7.79 -0.44 -4.69
N ALA A 28 6.99 -1.11 -3.87
CA ALA A 28 5.62 -0.65 -3.72
C ALA A 28 5.62 0.74 -3.12
N LEU A 29 4.78 1.57 -3.70
CA LEU A 29 4.59 2.91 -3.24
C LEU A 29 4.06 2.84 -1.80
N PRO A 30 4.61 3.64 -0.86
CA PRO A 30 3.97 3.78 0.44
C PRO A 30 2.53 4.29 0.26
N LEU A 31 1.65 4.02 1.22
CA LEU A 31 0.30 4.60 1.21
C LEU A 31 0.40 6.13 1.09
N GLN A 32 -0.36 6.70 0.17
CA GLN A 32 -0.41 8.14 -0.03
C GLN A 32 -1.55 8.73 0.81
N GLU A 33 -1.32 9.91 1.39
CA GLU A 33 -2.37 10.66 2.06
C GLU A 33 -3.40 11.15 1.03
N GLY A 34 -4.68 11.05 1.36
CA GLY A 34 -5.73 11.48 0.46
C GLY A 34 -7.08 10.84 0.77
N VAL A 35 -8.07 11.22 -0.04
CA VAL A 35 -9.40 10.61 -0.03
C VAL A 35 -9.57 9.86 -1.34
N TYR A 36 -10.04 8.63 -1.26
CA TYR A 36 -10.22 7.73 -2.39
C TYR A 36 -11.67 7.31 -2.49
N HIS A 37 -12.24 7.33 -3.70
CA HIS A 37 -13.61 6.97 -4.00
C HIS A 37 -13.68 5.59 -4.63
N GLY A 38 -14.50 4.71 -4.06
CA GLY A 38 -14.71 3.33 -4.54
C GLY A 38 -16.02 3.16 -5.32
N GLY A 39 -16.66 4.25 -5.76
CA GLY A 39 -17.99 4.23 -6.37
C GLY A 39 -19.15 4.25 -5.36
N GLY A 40 -20.29 4.80 -5.79
CA GLY A 40 -21.44 5.06 -4.92
C GLY A 40 -21.07 6.04 -3.81
N SER A 41 -21.52 5.78 -2.58
CA SER A 41 -21.20 6.60 -1.40
C SER A 41 -20.08 5.98 -0.55
N ARG A 42 -19.13 5.24 -1.15
CA ARG A 42 -18.04 4.56 -0.44
C ARG A 42 -16.71 5.28 -0.64
N TYR A 43 -16.05 5.60 0.46
CA TYR A 43 -14.81 6.35 0.44
C TYR A 43 -13.83 5.84 1.49
N ILE A 44 -12.55 6.08 1.24
CA ILE A 44 -11.45 5.80 2.15
C ILE A 44 -10.61 7.07 2.27
N GLN A 45 -10.34 7.53 3.47
CA GLN A 45 -9.38 8.58 3.74
C GLN A 45 -8.15 7.96 4.41
N ILE A 46 -6.97 8.23 3.86
CA ILE A 46 -5.68 7.91 4.46
C ILE A 46 -5.09 9.21 4.99
N ALA A 47 -4.69 9.20 6.26
CA ALA A 47 -4.00 10.30 6.90
C ALA A 47 -2.79 9.78 7.66
N GLN A 48 -1.75 10.60 7.78
CA GLN A 48 -0.52 10.25 8.45
C GLN A 48 -0.08 11.37 9.40
N LYS A 49 0.54 10.98 10.51
CA LYS A 49 1.22 11.88 11.44
C LYS A 49 2.47 11.19 11.95
N ALA A 50 3.64 11.73 11.60
CA ALA A 50 4.92 11.06 11.82
C ALA A 50 4.89 9.62 11.27
N ASN A 51 5.03 8.61 12.14
CA ASN A 51 5.04 7.19 11.75
C ASN A 51 3.68 6.49 11.93
N ILE A 52 2.63 7.25 12.29
CA ILE A 52 1.28 6.70 12.49
C ILE A 52 0.47 6.95 11.23
N ILE A 53 -0.02 5.87 10.62
CA ILE A 53 -0.93 5.91 9.47
C ILE A 53 -2.32 5.49 9.95
N CYS A 54 -3.34 6.24 9.56
CA CYS A 54 -4.73 5.95 9.89
C CYS A 54 -5.58 5.86 8.63
N PHE A 55 -6.45 4.87 8.64
CA PHE A 55 -7.49 4.63 7.66
C PHE A 55 -8.82 5.11 8.23
N LYS A 56 -9.61 5.79 7.41
CA LYS A 56 -11.03 6.06 7.67
C LYS A 56 -11.87 5.61 6.48
N GLY A 57 -12.59 4.52 6.62
CA GLY A 57 -13.58 4.08 5.65
C GLY A 57 -14.96 4.64 6.00
N PHE A 58 -15.66 5.24 5.05
CA PHE A 58 -17.03 5.72 5.26
C PHE A 58 -17.96 5.34 4.11
N SER A 59 -19.18 4.97 4.51
CA SER A 59 -20.27 4.58 3.63
C SER A 59 -21.62 4.88 4.30
N PRO A 60 -22.77 4.71 3.61
CA PRO A 60 -24.08 4.83 4.25
C PRO A 60 -24.27 3.87 5.43
N ASN A 61 -23.55 2.74 5.45
CA ASN A 61 -23.62 1.74 6.51
C ASN A 61 -22.79 2.12 7.75
N GLY A 62 -22.01 3.21 7.68
CA GLY A 62 -21.24 3.69 8.80
C GLY A 62 -19.83 4.16 8.46
N VAL A 63 -19.11 4.53 9.52
CA VAL A 63 -17.74 5.04 9.48
C VAL A 63 -16.87 4.15 10.35
N THR A 64 -15.69 3.79 9.86
CA THR A 64 -14.68 3.07 10.62
C THR A 64 -13.36 3.80 10.53
N VAL A 65 -12.69 3.99 11.66
CA VAL A 65 -11.35 4.58 11.76
C VAL A 65 -10.43 3.57 12.43
N ALA A 66 -9.26 3.31 11.84
CA ALA A 66 -8.33 2.33 12.35
C ALA A 66 -6.88 2.69 12.02
N SER A 67 -5.96 2.30 12.90
CA SER A 67 -4.53 2.39 12.62
C SER A 67 -4.12 1.37 11.56
N VAL A 68 -3.16 1.73 10.71
CA VAL A 68 -2.65 0.92 9.62
C VAL A 68 -1.18 0.60 9.85
N THR A 69 -0.77 -0.64 9.56
CA THR A 69 0.62 -1.09 9.66
C THR A 69 1.01 -1.88 8.42
N ALA A 70 2.29 -1.89 8.07
CA ALA A 70 2.78 -2.73 6.98
C ALA A 70 2.50 -4.21 7.29
N ASP A 71 2.05 -4.99 6.30
CA ASP A 71 1.82 -6.42 6.45
C ASP A 71 3.17 -7.16 6.39
N PRO A 72 3.60 -7.84 7.46
CA PRO A 72 4.87 -8.58 7.45
C PRO A 72 4.84 -9.85 6.59
N ILE A 73 3.65 -10.36 6.25
CA ILE A 73 3.46 -11.59 5.49
C ILE A 73 3.27 -11.27 4.00
N ARG A 74 2.49 -10.23 3.70
CA ARG A 74 2.17 -9.83 2.34
C ARG A 74 2.99 -8.61 1.96
N GLN A 75 4.04 -8.83 1.16
CA GLN A 75 4.81 -7.72 0.60
C GLN A 75 3.86 -6.68 -0.03
N ASN A 76 4.23 -5.40 0.09
CA ASN A 76 3.54 -4.32 -0.60
C ASN A 76 2.06 -4.19 -0.22
N SER A 77 1.72 -4.59 1.00
CA SER A 77 0.36 -4.56 1.52
C SER A 77 0.37 -4.04 2.96
N TYR A 78 -0.75 -3.49 3.40
CA TYR A 78 -0.91 -2.97 4.74
C TYR A 78 -2.10 -3.65 5.41
N LYS A 79 -1.94 -3.97 6.70
CA LYS A 79 -3.02 -4.44 7.56
C LYS A 79 -3.74 -3.26 8.19
N ILE A 80 -5.06 -3.37 8.27
CA ILE A 80 -5.90 -2.43 9.00
C ILE A 80 -6.23 -3.07 10.33
N ASN A 81 -5.91 -2.41 11.44
CA ASN A 81 -6.25 -2.93 12.76
C ASN A 81 -7.76 -3.18 12.88
N GLY A 82 -8.17 -4.30 13.47
CA GLY A 82 -9.56 -4.70 13.60
C GLY A 82 -10.23 -5.26 12.34
N PHE A 83 -9.50 -5.41 11.23
CA PHE A 83 -9.99 -6.11 10.04
C PHE A 83 -9.13 -7.34 9.74
N ASP A 84 -9.71 -8.51 9.91
CA ASP A 84 -9.04 -9.76 9.56
C ASP A 84 -9.10 -10.04 8.06
N GLY A 85 -7.95 -10.34 7.46
CA GLY A 85 -7.84 -10.74 6.05
C GLY A 85 -7.97 -9.61 5.02
N ILE A 86 -8.44 -8.43 5.43
CA ILE A 86 -8.55 -7.23 4.59
C ILE A 86 -7.22 -6.48 4.56
N VAL A 87 -6.83 -6.00 3.38
CA VAL A 87 -5.59 -5.26 3.19
C VAL A 87 -5.81 -3.98 2.40
N LEU A 88 -4.86 -3.05 2.55
CA LEU A 88 -4.67 -1.91 1.66
C LEU A 88 -3.43 -2.14 0.80
N ARG A 89 -3.48 -1.69 -0.46
CA ARG A 89 -2.31 -1.66 -1.35
C ARG A 89 -2.34 -0.41 -2.21
N GLN A 90 -1.26 0.36 -2.18
CA GLN A 90 -1.06 1.46 -3.11
C GLN A 90 -0.47 0.93 -4.42
N GLN A 91 -1.15 1.16 -5.55
CA GLN A 91 -0.61 0.79 -6.86
C GLN A 91 0.24 1.92 -7.45
N ASP A 92 -0.32 3.12 -7.44
CA ASP A 92 0.26 4.37 -7.92
C ASP A 92 -0.25 5.52 -7.05
N LYS A 93 0.08 6.78 -7.35
CA LYS A 93 -0.30 7.91 -6.49
C LYS A 93 -1.83 8.08 -6.35
N ASP A 94 -2.59 7.65 -7.36
CA ASP A 94 -4.03 7.91 -7.48
C ASP A 94 -4.88 6.66 -7.19
N THR A 95 -4.28 5.47 -7.16
CA THR A 95 -5.00 4.20 -7.05
C THR A 95 -4.69 3.45 -5.77
N LEU A 96 -5.72 3.29 -4.93
CA LEU A 96 -5.71 2.50 -3.71
C LEU A 96 -6.58 1.24 -3.88
N PHE A 97 -6.05 0.08 -3.54
CA PHE A 97 -6.81 -1.15 -3.45
C PHE A 97 -7.20 -1.46 -2.01
N PHE A 98 -8.44 -1.89 -1.80
CA PHE A 98 -8.98 -2.29 -0.50
C PHE A 98 -9.82 -3.55 -0.62
N GLY A 99 -9.63 -4.50 0.29
CA GLY A 99 -10.44 -5.72 0.37
C GLY A 99 -9.62 -6.96 0.77
N PRO A 100 -10.22 -8.16 0.71
CA PRO A 100 -9.48 -9.42 0.80
C PRO A 100 -8.42 -9.50 -0.31
N ALA A 101 -7.29 -10.16 -0.05
CA ALA A 101 -6.19 -10.22 -1.03
C ALA A 101 -6.57 -10.84 -2.39
N ASN A 102 -7.56 -11.72 -2.43
CA ASN A 102 -8.08 -12.34 -3.66
C ASN A 102 -9.25 -11.55 -4.29
N GLN A 103 -9.72 -10.47 -3.66
CA GLN A 103 -10.90 -9.70 -4.06
C GLN A 103 -10.70 -8.21 -3.78
N LEU A 104 -9.58 -7.67 -4.29
CA LEU A 104 -9.26 -6.26 -4.12
C LEU A 104 -10.18 -5.38 -4.98
N ILE A 105 -10.77 -4.37 -4.34
CA ILE A 105 -11.59 -3.37 -5.01
C ILE A 105 -10.75 -2.11 -5.20
N LYS A 106 -10.84 -1.52 -6.40
CA LYS A 106 -10.14 -0.31 -6.77
C LYS A 106 -10.86 0.94 -6.23
N TYR A 107 -10.10 1.83 -5.63
CA TYR A 107 -10.51 3.18 -5.24
C TYR A 107 -9.60 4.20 -5.92
N ILE A 108 -10.18 5.32 -6.37
CA ILE A 108 -9.49 6.39 -7.11
C ILE A 108 -9.42 7.66 -6.27
N GLU A 109 -8.27 8.32 -6.26
CA GLU A 109 -8.06 9.59 -5.57
C GLU A 109 -9.11 10.62 -5.98
N ASN A 110 -9.67 11.27 -4.98
CA ASN A 110 -10.71 12.28 -5.12
C ASN A 110 -10.24 13.55 -4.41
N SER A 111 -9.44 14.33 -5.13
CA SER A 111 -8.90 15.62 -4.69
C SER A 111 -9.95 16.69 -4.39
N GLY A 112 -11.20 16.52 -4.85
CA GLY A 112 -12.32 17.43 -4.57
C GLY A 112 -13.05 17.18 -3.25
N PHE A 113 -12.76 16.08 -2.55
CA PHE A 113 -13.35 15.78 -1.25
C PHE A 113 -12.50 16.35 -0.12
N SER A 114 -13.14 16.93 0.91
CA SER A 114 -12.39 17.52 2.03
C SER A 114 -11.52 16.48 2.73
N ARG A 115 -10.27 16.88 2.99
CA ARG A 115 -9.27 16.09 3.75
C ARG A 115 -9.30 16.41 5.24
N ASP A 116 -10.34 17.09 5.72
CA ASP A 116 -10.46 17.47 7.12
C ASP A 116 -10.35 16.24 8.03
N LEU A 117 -9.53 16.40 9.07
CA LEU A 117 -9.32 15.37 10.08
C LEU A 117 -10.37 15.55 11.16
N ASP A 118 -11.40 14.70 11.15
CA ASP A 118 -12.38 14.67 12.24
C ASP A 118 -11.76 14.16 13.55
N SER A 119 -12.53 14.27 14.63
CA SER A 119 -12.04 13.92 15.97
C SER A 119 -11.63 12.45 16.11
N ASP A 120 -12.27 11.53 15.39
CA ASP A 120 -11.91 10.11 15.44
C ASP A 120 -10.58 9.85 14.71
N LEU A 121 -10.39 10.49 13.55
CA LEU A 121 -9.15 10.37 12.79
C LEU A 121 -7.98 11.04 13.53
N GLN A 122 -8.22 12.18 14.18
CA GLN A 122 -7.22 12.82 15.06
C GLN A 122 -6.87 11.95 16.27
N GLN A 123 -7.85 11.28 16.89
CA GLN A 123 -7.59 10.34 17.98
C GLN A 123 -6.72 9.18 17.51
N CYS A 124 -7.00 8.63 16.33
CA CYS A 124 -6.16 7.59 15.73
C CYS A 124 -4.71 8.08 15.53
N LEU A 125 -4.53 9.25 14.91
CA LEU A 125 -3.22 9.82 14.60
C LEU A 125 -2.38 10.20 15.84
N ASN A 126 -3.03 10.36 17.00
CA ASN A 126 -2.37 10.66 18.28
C ASN A 126 -2.24 9.41 19.17
N SER A 127 -2.74 8.25 18.75
CA SER A 127 -2.70 7.03 19.56
C SER A 127 -1.31 6.40 19.54
N GLN A 128 -0.82 6.00 20.71
CA GLN A 128 0.41 5.22 20.87
C GLN A 128 0.17 3.69 20.77
N LYS A 129 -1.10 3.28 20.67
CA LYS A 129 -1.51 1.86 20.60
C LYS A 129 -2.31 1.63 19.31
N PRO A 130 -2.42 0.38 18.83
CA PRO A 130 -3.33 0.05 17.73
C PRO A 130 -4.73 0.62 18.00
N PHE A 131 -5.25 1.37 17.04
CA PHE A 131 -6.51 2.10 17.17
C PHE A 131 -7.58 1.44 16.30
N PHE A 132 -8.81 1.34 16.81
CA PHE A 132 -9.97 0.90 16.05
C PHE A 132 -11.22 1.53 16.65
N LYS A 133 -12.06 2.11 15.79
CA LYS A 133 -13.36 2.67 16.16
C LYS A 133 -14.32 2.54 15.00
N GLN A 134 -15.54 2.09 15.28
CA GLN A 134 -16.59 1.94 14.29
C GLN A 134 -17.87 2.60 14.78
N LYS A 135 -18.56 3.29 13.88
CA LYS A 135 -19.88 3.88 14.08
C LYS A 135 -20.80 3.34 13.00
N SER A 136 -21.92 2.75 13.38
CA SER A 136 -22.95 2.33 12.42
C SER A 136 -23.62 3.54 11.77
N GLY A 137 -23.97 3.40 10.50
CA GLY A 137 -24.81 4.34 9.75
C GLY A 137 -26.17 3.72 9.43
N GLY A 138 -27.09 4.53 8.91
CA GLY A 138 -28.45 4.12 8.51
C GLY A 138 -29.54 4.48 9.52
N ARG A 139 -30.80 4.22 9.14
CA ARG A 139 -32.03 4.64 9.89
C ARG A 139 -32.10 4.15 11.36
N ASN A 140 -31.29 3.18 11.75
CA ASN A 140 -31.28 2.60 13.10
C ASN A 140 -30.03 2.96 13.94
N ALA A 141 -29.16 3.85 13.44
CA ALA A 141 -28.07 4.40 14.25
C ALA A 141 -28.64 5.49 15.19
N ARG A 142 -29.14 5.06 16.36
CA ARG A 142 -29.51 5.94 17.48
C ARG A 142 -28.42 5.90 18.54
#